data_AF-A0A7V8YYY4-F1
#
_entry.id   AF-A0A7V8YYY4-F1
#
_cell.length_a   1.000
_cell.length_b   1.000
_cell.length_c   1.000
_cell.angle_alpha   90.00
_cell.angle_beta   90.00
_cell.angle_gamma   90.00
#
_symmetry.space_group_name_H-M   'P 1'
#
loop_
_entity.id
_entity.type
_entity.pdbx_description
1 polymer ?
#
loop_
_entity_poly.entity_id
_entity_poly.type
_entity_poly.pdbx_seq_one_letter_code
_entity_poly.pdbx_strand_id
1 'polypeptide(L)'
;MKKKERSWFKKWLYNEVAEPEGPHAHEVDHTHSWWKVMCLTGVDYFSTLGYQPGIAFLAAGALAPFATLVLVLLTLFGALPMYRRVAEESPHGDGSISMLEKLLSRWKGKMFVLVLLGFVATSFIITITLSAADATAHIVENPFVEHNLKFLNHRIIVTLVLIGFLGAVFLRGFNEAIGIAVGIVALFLVLNVISISFGLYEIFV
;
A
#
# COMPACT_ATOMS: atom_id res chain seq x y z
N MET A 1 38.99 -27.92 -7.50
CA MET A 1 37.54 -27.63 -7.45
C MET A 1 37.31 -26.18 -7.87
N LYS A 2 36.69 -25.94 -9.04
CA LYS A 2 36.38 -24.60 -9.53
C LYS A 2 35.28 -23.98 -8.65
N LYS A 3 35.59 -22.89 -7.94
CA LYS A 3 34.60 -22.02 -7.27
C LYS A 3 33.68 -21.46 -8.36
N LYS A 4 32.45 -21.98 -8.43
CA LYS A 4 31.40 -21.49 -9.34
C LYS A 4 31.02 -20.10 -8.84
N GLU A 5 31.50 -19.04 -9.49
CA GLU A 5 31.12 -17.67 -9.21
C GLU A 5 29.58 -17.59 -9.17
N ARG A 6 29.02 -17.25 -8.00
CA ARG A 6 27.59 -17.03 -7.87
C ARG A 6 27.22 -15.88 -8.80
N SER A 7 26.36 -16.15 -9.78
CA SER A 7 25.79 -15.17 -10.71
C SER A 7 25.37 -13.90 -9.96
N TRP A 8 25.71 -12.74 -10.51
CA TRP A 8 25.35 -11.41 -9.99
C TRP A 8 23.86 -11.32 -9.62
N PHE A 9 22.99 -11.98 -10.39
CA PHE A 9 21.56 -12.06 -10.11
C PHE A 9 21.23 -12.80 -8.80
N LYS A 10 21.94 -13.91 -8.51
CA LYS A 10 21.78 -14.60 -7.22
C LYS A 10 22.35 -13.77 -6.07
N LYS A 11 23.46 -13.07 -6.29
CA LYS A 11 24.06 -12.22 -5.25
C LYS A 11 23.16 -11.03 -4.91
N TRP A 12 22.52 -10.44 -5.92
CA TRP A 12 21.52 -9.38 -5.74
C TRP A 12 20.24 -9.90 -5.07
N LEU A 13 19.68 -11.03 -5.51
CA LEU A 13 18.45 -11.60 -4.95
C LEU A 13 18.59 -12.07 -3.49
N TYR A 14 19.75 -12.63 -3.12
CA TYR A 14 20.01 -13.18 -1.78
C TYR A 14 20.66 -12.20 -0.80
N ASN A 15 21.05 -10.99 -1.23
CA ASN A 15 21.69 -10.02 -0.33
C ASN A 15 20.71 -9.41 0.70
N GLU A 16 19.40 -9.44 0.43
CA GLU A 16 18.36 -8.94 1.34
C GLU A 16 17.58 -10.06 2.05
N VAL A 17 17.81 -11.33 1.68
CA VAL A 17 17.27 -12.46 2.46
C VAL A 17 18.19 -12.65 3.64
N ALA A 18 17.80 -12.09 4.80
CA ALA A 18 18.51 -12.30 6.05
C ALA A 18 18.83 -13.79 6.21
N GLU A 19 20.12 -14.13 6.25
CA GLU A 19 20.54 -15.45 6.71
C GLU A 19 19.94 -15.63 8.11
N PRO A 20 19.35 -16.80 8.46
CA PRO A 20 18.75 -17.00 9.76
C PRO A 20 19.80 -16.69 10.82
N GLU A 21 19.58 -15.59 11.54
CA GLU A 21 20.55 -15.02 12.46
C GLU A 21 20.87 -16.03 13.56
N GLY A 22 22.14 -16.42 13.62
CA GLY A 22 22.65 -17.19 14.75
C GLY A 22 22.57 -16.37 16.04
N PRO A 23 22.69 -17.01 17.23
CA PRO A 23 22.43 -16.39 18.54
C PRO A 23 23.29 -15.15 18.92
N HIS A 24 24.14 -14.65 18.03
CA HIS A 24 25.10 -13.57 18.26
C HIS A 24 25.17 -12.54 17.10
N ALA A 25 24.18 -12.48 16.20
CA ALA A 25 24.10 -11.36 15.26
C ALA A 25 23.73 -10.08 16.04
N HIS A 26 24.56 -9.04 15.93
CA HIS A 26 24.19 -7.72 16.40
C HIS A 26 22.98 -7.23 15.61
N GLU A 27 21.86 -7.00 16.28
CA GLU A 27 20.69 -6.31 15.75
C GLU A 27 21.14 -4.95 15.19
N VAL A 28 21.38 -4.88 13.88
CA VAL A 28 21.51 -3.59 13.21
C VAL A 28 20.08 -3.10 13.04
N ASP A 29 19.66 -2.30 14.01
CA ASP A 29 18.34 -1.68 14.07
C ASP A 29 18.21 -0.72 12.89
N HIS A 30 17.78 -1.23 11.72
CA HIS A 30 17.55 -0.46 10.50
C HIS A 30 16.29 0.39 10.66
N THR A 31 16.38 1.40 11.53
CA THR A 31 15.30 2.33 11.81
C THR A 31 15.19 3.34 10.67
N HIS A 32 14.04 3.34 9.99
CA HIS A 32 13.71 4.34 8.99
C HIS A 32 12.94 5.49 9.64
N SER A 33 13.13 6.71 9.13
CA SER A 33 12.40 7.88 9.63
C SER A 33 10.89 7.70 9.41
N TRP A 34 10.09 7.97 10.45
CA TRP A 34 8.66 7.65 10.47
C TRP A 34 7.89 8.22 9.27
N TRP A 35 8.20 9.45 8.83
CA TRP A 35 7.50 10.09 7.72
C TRP A 35 7.74 9.36 6.39
N LYS A 36 8.92 8.75 6.22
CA LYS A 36 9.23 7.93 5.03
C LYS A 36 8.40 6.67 4.99
N VAL A 37 8.29 6.01 6.15
CA VAL A 37 7.44 4.83 6.33
C VAL A 37 5.98 5.21 6.08
N MET A 38 5.53 6.35 6.61
CA MET A 38 4.19 6.88 6.38
C MET A 38 3.91 7.22 4.92
N CYS A 39 4.89 7.71 4.14
CA CYS A 39 4.70 7.89 2.70
C CYS A 39 4.54 6.55 1.99
N LEU A 40 5.35 5.54 2.36
CA LEU A 40 5.27 4.21 1.76
C LEU A 40 3.97 3.48 2.12
N THR A 41 3.54 3.50 3.38
CA THR A 41 2.23 2.93 3.77
C THR A 41 1.09 3.82 3.31
N GLY A 42 1.35 5.12 3.17
CA GLY A 42 0.38 6.13 2.75
C GLY A 42 -0.06 5.96 1.31
N VAL A 43 0.80 5.48 0.40
CA VAL A 43 0.37 5.24 -1.00
C VAL A 43 -0.80 4.27 -1.11
N ASP A 44 -0.96 3.34 -0.15
CA ASP A 44 -2.10 2.43 -0.06
C ASP A 44 -3.40 3.15 0.37
N TYR A 45 -3.30 4.10 1.30
CA TYR A 45 -4.43 4.93 1.69
C TYR A 45 -4.80 5.96 0.62
N PHE A 46 -3.80 6.59 0.01
CA PHE A 46 -4.00 7.61 -1.01
C PHE A 46 -4.61 7.04 -2.29
N SER A 47 -4.30 5.79 -2.65
CA SER A 47 -4.95 5.13 -3.79
C SER A 47 -6.47 5.06 -3.61
N THR A 48 -6.92 4.74 -2.39
CA THR A 48 -8.35 4.70 -2.06
C THR A 48 -9.00 6.09 -2.10
N LEU A 49 -8.29 7.13 -1.64
CA LEU A 49 -8.77 8.51 -1.74
C LEU A 49 -8.96 9.00 -3.18
N GLY A 50 -8.27 8.39 -4.15
CA GLY A 50 -8.42 8.73 -5.57
C GLY A 50 -9.82 8.47 -6.12
N TYR A 51 -10.50 7.40 -5.66
CA TYR A 51 -11.80 7.00 -6.18
C TYR A 51 -12.94 7.04 -5.16
N GLN A 52 -12.68 6.82 -3.86
CA GLN A 52 -13.72 6.68 -2.84
C GLN A 52 -14.62 7.91 -2.71
N PRO A 53 -14.11 9.16 -2.70
CA PRO A 53 -14.96 10.35 -2.66
C PRO A 53 -15.92 10.43 -3.86
N GLY A 54 -15.44 10.05 -5.06
CA GLY A 54 -16.26 9.99 -6.27
C GLY A 54 -17.37 8.94 -6.17
N ILE A 55 -17.06 7.73 -5.69
CA ILE A 55 -18.07 6.69 -5.45
C ILE A 55 -19.10 7.14 -4.41
N ALA A 56 -18.65 7.77 -3.32
CA ALA A 56 -19.54 8.28 -2.29
C ALA A 56 -20.48 9.35 -2.85
N PHE A 57 -19.98 10.26 -3.69
CA PHE A 57 -20.79 11.27 -4.36
C PHE A 57 -21.80 10.65 -5.34
N LEU A 58 -21.39 9.66 -6.14
CA LEU A 58 -22.30 8.97 -7.06
C LEU A 58 -23.42 8.22 -6.32
N ALA A 59 -23.12 7.64 -5.15
CA ALA A 59 -24.09 6.88 -4.37
C ALA A 59 -25.01 7.76 -3.49
N ALA A 60 -24.48 8.83 -2.89
CA ALA A 60 -25.17 9.62 -1.86
C ALA A 60 -25.40 11.10 -2.26
N GLY A 61 -24.87 11.55 -3.38
CA GLY A 61 -24.97 12.94 -3.85
C GLY A 61 -24.52 13.95 -2.80
N ALA A 62 -25.37 14.92 -2.49
CA ALA A 62 -25.12 15.97 -1.49
C ALA A 62 -24.87 15.43 -0.07
N LEU A 63 -25.24 14.18 0.23
CA LEU A 63 -24.99 13.54 1.54
C LEU A 63 -23.59 12.91 1.65
N ALA A 64 -22.82 12.84 0.56
CA ALA A 64 -21.48 12.23 0.57
C ALA A 64 -20.50 12.83 1.58
N PRO A 65 -20.45 14.16 1.81
CA PRO A 65 -19.62 14.74 2.86
C PRO A 65 -20.01 14.27 4.26
N PHE A 66 -21.30 14.04 4.52
CA PHE A 66 -21.75 13.52 5.81
C PHE A 66 -21.39 12.04 5.98
N ALA A 67 -21.57 11.22 4.95
CA ALA A 67 -21.18 9.81 4.98
C ALA A 67 -19.67 9.62 5.21
N THR A 68 -18.85 10.43 4.54
CA THR A 68 -17.39 10.43 4.72
C THR A 68 -17.00 10.93 6.12
N LEU A 69 -17.69 11.94 6.66
CA LEU A 69 -17.46 12.41 8.03
C LEU A 69 -17.75 11.31 9.06
N VAL A 70 -18.85 10.57 8.92
CA VAL A 70 -19.15 9.42 9.79
C VAL A 70 -18.04 8.36 9.72
N LEU A 71 -17.54 8.06 8.52
CA LEU A 71 -16.42 7.14 8.36
C LEU A 71 -15.14 7.65 9.06
N VAL A 72 -14.81 8.93 8.91
CA VAL A 72 -13.68 9.55 9.59
C VAL A 72 -13.82 9.45 11.11
N LEU A 73 -15.00 9.73 11.66
CA LEU A 73 -15.26 9.59 13.10
C LEU A 73 -15.08 8.14 13.56
N LEU A 74 -15.60 7.17 12.81
CA LEU A 74 -15.44 5.75 13.13
C LEU A 74 -13.96 5.33 13.11
N THR A 75 -13.18 5.83 12.15
CA THR A 75 -11.75 5.56 12.09
C THR A 75 -11.00 6.21 13.27
N LEU A 76 -11.32 7.44 13.63
CA LEU A 76 -10.64 8.15 14.74
C LEU A 76 -11.01 7.61 16.12
N PHE A 77 -12.27 7.25 16.35
CA PHE A 77 -12.76 6.84 17.67
C PHE A 77 -12.90 5.32 17.84
N GLY A 78 -12.93 4.56 16.74
CA GLY A 78 -12.96 3.09 16.76
C GLY A 78 -11.61 2.48 16.40
N ALA A 79 -11.15 2.72 15.18
CA ALA A 79 -9.96 2.06 14.66
C ALA A 79 -8.66 2.56 15.32
N LEU A 80 -8.43 3.87 15.38
CA LEU A 80 -7.20 4.45 15.93
C LEU A 80 -6.91 4.01 17.38
N PRO A 81 -7.84 4.08 18.35
CA PRO A 81 -7.54 3.62 19.72
C PRO A 81 -7.24 2.11 19.78
N MET A 82 -7.89 1.30 18.93
CA MET A 82 -7.58 -0.12 18.82
C MET A 82 -6.16 -0.33 18.29
N TYR A 83 -5.77 0.35 17.20
CA TYR A 83 -4.42 0.26 16.64
C TYR A 83 -3.35 0.73 17.62
N ARG A 84 -3.62 1.78 18.40
CA ARG A 84 -2.70 2.23 19.46
C ARG A 84 -2.44 1.15 20.50
N ARG A 85 -3.49 0.44 20.94
CA ARG A 85 -3.34 -0.68 21.90
C ARG A 85 -2.59 -1.87 21.31
N VAL A 86 -2.84 -2.21 20.05
CA VAL A 86 -2.10 -3.29 19.37
C VAL A 86 -0.62 -2.93 19.23
N ALA A 87 -0.30 -1.67 18.92
CA ALA A 87 1.07 -1.20 18.81
C ALA A 87 1.81 -1.18 20.16
N GLU A 88 1.11 -0.86 21.26
CA GLU A 88 1.64 -0.94 22.63
C GLU A 88 1.94 -2.39 23.06
N GLU A 89 1.05 -3.33 22.72
CA GLU A 89 1.16 -4.76 23.09
C GLU A 89 2.10 -5.57 22.16
N SER A 90 2.43 -5.06 20.97
CA SER A 90 3.31 -5.72 19.99
C SER A 90 4.43 -4.79 19.49
N PRO A 91 5.40 -4.43 20.34
CA PRO A 91 6.44 -3.45 20.00
C PRO A 91 7.43 -3.95 18.95
N HIS A 92 7.61 -5.27 18.86
CA HIS A 92 8.59 -5.91 17.98
C HIS A 92 8.02 -6.25 16.59
N GLY A 93 6.77 -5.86 16.30
CA GLY A 93 6.17 -6.08 14.99
C GLY A 93 5.61 -7.50 14.76
N ASP A 94 5.39 -8.28 15.82
CA ASP A 94 4.75 -9.60 15.73
C ASP A 94 3.30 -9.52 15.21
N GLY A 95 2.73 -8.31 15.13
CA GLY A 95 1.40 -8.03 14.59
C GLY A 95 0.26 -8.45 15.51
N SER A 96 -0.97 -8.13 15.11
CA SER A 96 -2.19 -8.51 15.83
C SER A 96 -2.45 -10.03 15.80
N ILE A 97 -1.94 -10.72 14.77
CA ILE A 97 -2.15 -12.16 14.56
C ILE A 97 -1.43 -12.98 15.64
N SER A 98 -0.18 -12.63 16.00
CA SER A 98 0.53 -13.36 17.05
C SER A 98 -0.09 -13.11 18.43
N MET A 99 -0.61 -11.90 18.68
CA MET A 99 -1.33 -11.55 19.90
C MET A 99 -2.60 -12.41 20.03
N LEU A 100 -3.36 -12.54 18.94
CA LEU A 100 -4.58 -13.35 18.88
C LEU A 100 -4.29 -14.86 18.98
N GLU A 101 -3.18 -15.33 18.44
CA GLU A 101 -2.76 -16.74 18.57
C GLU A 101 -2.52 -17.11 20.04
N LYS A 102 -1.85 -16.22 20.81
CA LYS A 102 -1.56 -16.42 22.24
C LYS A 102 -2.82 -16.52 23.09
N LEU A 103 -3.94 -15.96 22.64
CA LEU A 103 -5.23 -15.97 23.37
C LEU A 103 -6.08 -17.23 23.11
N LEU A 104 -5.80 -18.01 22.07
CA LEU A 104 -6.62 -19.16 21.66
C LEU A 104 -5.91 -20.50 21.93
N SER A 105 -6.66 -21.51 22.34
CA SER A 105 -6.08 -22.82 22.68
C SER A 105 -5.68 -23.64 21.45
N ARG A 106 -4.42 -24.08 21.42
CA ARG A 106 -3.84 -25.12 20.53
C ARG A 106 -4.32 -25.01 19.07
N TRP A 107 -5.21 -25.90 18.64
CA TRP A 107 -5.63 -26.04 17.23
C TRP A 107 -6.59 -24.94 16.77
N LYS A 108 -7.36 -24.34 17.69
CA LYS A 108 -8.26 -23.23 17.34
C LYS A 108 -7.47 -21.98 16.96
N GLY A 109 -6.37 -21.71 17.66
CA GLY A 109 -5.44 -20.64 17.31
C GLY A 109 -4.87 -20.83 15.90
N LYS A 110 -4.35 -22.02 15.59
CA LYS A 110 -3.78 -22.32 14.26
C LYS A 110 -4.80 -22.18 13.13
N MET A 111 -6.01 -22.71 13.29
CA MET A 111 -7.06 -22.57 12.27
C MET A 111 -7.46 -21.11 12.09
N PHE A 112 -7.56 -20.34 13.18
CA PHE A 112 -7.88 -18.93 13.13
C PHE A 112 -6.80 -18.11 12.42
N VAL A 113 -5.52 -18.37 12.73
CA VAL A 113 -4.38 -17.74 12.05
C VAL A 113 -4.39 -18.08 10.55
N LEU A 114 -4.65 -19.32 10.17
CA LEU A 114 -4.75 -19.71 8.75
C LEU A 114 -5.88 -18.96 8.02
N VAL A 115 -7.03 -18.78 8.68
CA VAL A 115 -8.14 -17.99 8.12
C VAL A 115 -7.74 -16.52 7.95
N LEU A 116 -7.12 -15.92 8.97
CA LEU A 116 -6.64 -14.54 8.88
C LEU A 116 -5.57 -14.36 7.81
N LEU A 117 -4.64 -15.31 7.70
CA LEU A 117 -3.60 -15.26 6.67
C LEU A 117 -4.21 -15.40 5.26
N GLY A 118 -5.22 -16.25 5.10
CA GLY A 118 -6.02 -16.32 3.88
C GLY A 118 -6.70 -14.99 3.55
N PHE A 119 -7.35 -14.36 4.54
CA PHE A 119 -7.98 -13.04 4.39
C PHE A 119 -6.97 -11.95 4.00
N VAL A 120 -5.80 -11.93 4.65
CA VAL A 120 -4.70 -11.01 4.35
C VAL A 120 -4.17 -11.23 2.93
N ALA A 121 -3.94 -12.48 2.53
CA ALA A 121 -3.51 -12.82 1.18
C ALA A 121 -4.53 -12.40 0.12
N THR A 122 -5.82 -12.64 0.35
CA THR A 122 -6.90 -12.17 -0.52
C THR A 122 -6.93 -10.65 -0.61
N SER A 123 -6.80 -9.96 0.52
CA SER A 123 -6.78 -8.50 0.58
C SER A 123 -5.62 -7.93 -0.24
N PHE A 124 -4.41 -8.50 -0.11
CA PHE A 124 -3.26 -8.08 -0.92
C PHE A 124 -3.48 -8.28 -2.42
N ILE A 125 -4.00 -9.45 -2.83
CA ILE A 125 -4.27 -9.74 -4.25
C ILE A 125 -5.31 -8.74 -4.79
N ILE A 126 -6.39 -8.51 -4.05
CA ILE A 126 -7.47 -7.59 -4.46
C ILE A 126 -6.94 -6.16 -4.53
N THR A 127 -6.22 -5.68 -3.52
CA THR A 127 -5.73 -4.30 -3.47
C THR A 127 -4.76 -4.01 -4.61
N ILE A 128 -3.80 -4.90 -4.88
CA ILE A 128 -2.84 -4.72 -5.98
C ILE A 128 -3.55 -4.73 -7.32
N THR A 129 -4.47 -5.68 -7.54
CA THR A 129 -5.16 -5.83 -8.82
C THR A 129 -6.16 -4.71 -9.10
N LEU A 130 -6.97 -4.31 -8.11
CA LEU A 130 -7.90 -3.19 -8.24
C LEU A 130 -7.15 -1.87 -8.46
N SER A 131 -6.10 -1.60 -7.68
CA SER A 131 -5.31 -0.37 -7.84
C SER A 131 -4.64 -0.29 -9.20
N ALA A 132 -4.08 -1.41 -9.70
CA ALA A 132 -3.47 -1.44 -11.02
C ALA A 132 -4.49 -1.33 -12.16
N ALA A 133 -5.69 -1.91 -12.00
CA ALA A 133 -6.78 -1.80 -12.97
C ALA A 133 -7.33 -0.38 -13.04
N ASP A 134 -7.48 0.28 -11.89
CA ASP A 134 -7.93 1.67 -11.81
C ASP A 134 -6.91 2.63 -12.44
N ALA A 135 -5.63 2.49 -12.10
CA ALA A 135 -4.54 3.23 -12.75
C ALA A 135 -4.53 3.00 -14.27
N THR A 136 -4.82 1.79 -14.73
CA THR A 136 -4.93 1.47 -16.15
C THR A 136 -6.09 2.21 -16.81
N ALA A 137 -7.27 2.27 -16.16
CA ALA A 137 -8.41 3.01 -16.67
C ALA A 137 -8.06 4.48 -16.87
N HIS A 138 -7.44 5.11 -15.86
CA HIS A 138 -6.97 6.50 -15.95
C HIS A 138 -5.94 6.74 -17.07
N ILE A 139 -5.04 5.79 -17.34
CA ILE A 139 -4.07 5.90 -18.44
C ILE A 139 -4.77 5.79 -19.80
N VAL A 140 -5.65 4.81 -19.96
CA VAL A 140 -6.30 4.51 -21.25
C VAL A 140 -7.32 5.58 -21.63
N GLU A 141 -8.04 6.12 -20.65
CA GLU A 141 -9.06 7.17 -20.84
C GLU A 141 -8.45 8.58 -20.88
N ASN A 142 -7.13 8.71 -20.73
CA ASN A 142 -6.46 9.99 -20.84
C ASN A 142 -6.48 10.49 -22.30
N PRO A 143 -7.02 11.69 -22.58
CA PRO A 143 -7.09 12.23 -23.95
C PRO A 143 -5.73 12.29 -24.66
N PHE A 144 -4.64 12.51 -23.91
CA PHE A 144 -3.28 12.54 -24.47
C PHE A 144 -2.81 11.16 -24.94
N VAL A 145 -3.25 10.09 -24.27
CA VAL A 145 -2.92 8.70 -24.61
C VAL A 145 -3.81 8.21 -25.74
N GLU A 146 -5.11 8.53 -25.69
CA GLU A 146 -6.09 8.12 -26.70
C GLU A 146 -5.72 8.65 -28.11
N HIS A 147 -5.21 9.88 -28.17
CA HIS A 147 -4.81 10.51 -29.44
C HIS A 147 -3.46 10.01 -29.97
N ASN A 148 -2.47 9.78 -29.10
CA ASN A 148 -1.08 9.54 -29.51
C ASN A 148 -0.62 8.07 -29.41
N LEU A 149 -1.24 7.26 -28.55
CA LEU A 149 -0.73 5.95 -28.14
C LEU A 149 -1.84 4.89 -28.15
N LYS A 150 -2.52 4.71 -29.29
CA LYS A 150 -3.63 3.74 -29.47
C LYS A 150 -3.26 2.29 -29.13
N PHE A 151 -1.97 1.93 -29.11
CA PHE A 151 -1.51 0.60 -28.69
C PHE A 151 -1.72 0.33 -27.19
N LEU A 152 -1.93 1.36 -26.36
CA LEU A 152 -2.21 1.23 -24.93
C LEU A 152 -3.68 0.89 -24.63
N ASN A 153 -4.56 0.79 -25.62
CA ASN A 153 -5.98 0.42 -25.43
C ASN A 153 -6.20 -1.02 -24.91
N HIS A 154 -5.15 -1.78 -24.65
CA HIS A 154 -5.23 -3.14 -24.14
C HIS A 154 -5.15 -3.13 -22.61
N ARG A 155 -6.28 -2.83 -21.96
CA ARG A 155 -6.40 -2.69 -20.49
C ARG A 155 -5.68 -3.82 -19.72
N ILE A 156 -5.93 -5.08 -20.08
CA ILE A 156 -5.31 -6.23 -19.39
C ILE A 156 -3.78 -6.20 -19.47
N ILE A 157 -3.21 -5.90 -20.64
CA ILE A 157 -1.75 -5.88 -20.82
C ILE A 157 -1.14 -4.74 -20.02
N VAL A 158 -1.75 -3.55 -20.06
CA VAL A 158 -1.28 -2.39 -19.29
C VAL A 158 -1.30 -2.70 -17.79
N THR A 159 -2.38 -3.28 -17.27
CA THR A 159 -2.46 -3.70 -15.86
C THR A 159 -1.36 -4.68 -15.49
N LEU A 160 -1.12 -5.72 -16.30
CA LEU A 160 -0.05 -6.70 -16.05
C LEU A 160 1.34 -6.06 -16.08
N VAL A 161 1.57 -5.12 -17.00
CA VAL A 161 2.83 -4.36 -17.08
C VAL A 161 3.02 -3.49 -15.83
N LEU A 162 1.99 -2.81 -15.35
CA LEU A 162 2.05 -2.00 -14.13
C LEU A 162 2.33 -2.86 -12.89
N ILE A 163 1.66 -4.01 -12.75
CA ILE A 163 1.91 -4.95 -11.65
C ILE A 163 3.36 -5.49 -11.73
N GLY A 164 3.81 -5.86 -12.93
CA GLY A 164 5.18 -6.33 -13.15
C GLY A 164 6.22 -5.26 -12.82
N PHE A 165 5.96 -4.00 -13.18
CA PHE A 165 6.81 -2.86 -12.86
C PHE A 165 6.86 -2.62 -11.35
N LEU A 166 5.70 -2.62 -10.67
CA LEU A 166 5.63 -2.50 -9.21
C LEU A 166 6.43 -3.61 -8.53
N GLY A 167 6.25 -4.86 -8.96
CA GLY A 167 7.03 -5.99 -8.48
C GLY A 167 8.54 -5.81 -8.70
N ALA A 168 8.95 -5.31 -9.86
CA ALA A 168 10.35 -5.04 -10.17
C ALA A 168 10.96 -3.94 -9.27
N VAL A 169 10.20 -2.89 -8.95
CA VAL A 169 10.63 -1.84 -8.01
C VAL A 169 10.87 -2.43 -6.61
N PHE A 170 9.93 -3.25 -6.12
CA PHE A 170 10.10 -3.89 -4.81
C PHE A 170 11.24 -4.91 -4.78
N LEU A 171 11.52 -5.61 -5.89
CA LEU A 171 12.68 -6.51 -5.99
C LEU A 171 14.02 -5.76 -6.01
N ARG A 172 14.03 -4.48 -6.40
CA ARG A 172 15.26 -3.68 -6.51
C ARG A 172 15.75 -3.12 -5.18
N GLY A 173 14.85 -2.95 -4.21
CA GLY A 173 15.20 -2.69 -2.82
C GLY A 173 14.21 -1.73 -2.14
N PHE A 174 14.03 -1.92 -0.83
CA PHE A 174 13.06 -1.17 -0.02
C PHE A 174 13.32 0.35 -0.01
N ASN A 175 14.59 0.76 0.02
CA ASN A 175 14.97 2.18 0.00
C ASN A 175 14.57 2.89 -1.30
N GLU A 176 14.63 2.20 -2.45
CA GLU A 176 14.21 2.79 -3.72
C GLU A 176 12.69 2.96 -3.77
N ALA A 177 11.95 1.97 -3.30
CA ALA A 177 10.50 2.03 -3.20
C ALA A 177 10.03 3.21 -2.32
N ILE A 178 10.68 3.42 -1.17
CA ILE A 178 10.41 4.57 -0.30
C ILE A 178 10.65 5.90 -1.05
N GLY A 179 11.79 6.03 -1.75
CA GLY A 179 12.13 7.26 -2.47
C GLY A 179 11.08 7.61 -3.53
N ILE A 180 10.62 6.61 -4.27
CA ILE A 180 9.55 6.76 -5.27
C ILE A 180 8.23 7.14 -4.58
N ALA A 181 7.86 6.45 -3.50
CA ALA A 181 6.63 6.72 -2.76
C ALA A 181 6.57 8.15 -2.21
N VAL A 182 7.66 8.65 -1.62
CA VAL A 182 7.75 10.03 -1.11
C VAL A 182 7.48 11.04 -2.23
N GLY A 183 8.10 10.86 -3.40
CA GLY A 183 7.90 11.76 -4.54
C GLY A 183 6.45 11.76 -5.05
N ILE A 184 5.86 10.57 -5.18
CA ILE A 184 4.47 10.39 -5.62
C ILE A 184 3.51 11.03 -4.61
N VAL A 185 3.69 10.80 -3.32
CA VAL A 185 2.85 11.37 -2.26
C VAL A 185 2.94 12.90 -2.26
N ALA A 186 4.15 13.46 -2.36
CA ALA A 186 4.32 14.91 -2.41
C ALA A 186 3.57 15.52 -3.61
N LEU A 187 3.70 14.92 -4.80
CA LEU A 187 2.98 15.36 -5.98
C LEU A 187 1.46 15.25 -5.80
N PHE A 188 0.99 14.12 -5.29
CA PHE A 188 -0.43 13.88 -5.04
C PHE A 188 -1.02 14.92 -4.08
N LEU A 189 -0.34 15.22 -2.97
CA LEU A 189 -0.81 16.20 -1.99
C LEU A 189 -0.85 17.61 -2.59
N VAL A 190 0.16 18.01 -3.37
CA VAL A 190 0.19 19.32 -4.05
C VAL A 190 -0.99 19.44 -5.03
N LEU A 191 -1.22 18.42 -5.86
CA LEU A 191 -2.33 18.42 -6.81
C LEU A 191 -3.69 18.48 -6.10
N ASN A 192 -3.86 17.76 -4.99
CA ASN A 192 -5.09 17.82 -4.19
C ASN A 192 -5.30 19.22 -3.60
N VAL A 193 -4.26 19.83 -3.02
CA VAL A 193 -4.36 21.20 -2.47
C VAL A 193 -4.78 22.18 -3.55
N ILE A 194 -4.18 22.11 -4.74
CA ILE A 194 -4.55 22.95 -5.88
C ILE A 194 -6.01 22.71 -6.27
N SER A 195 -6.41 21.45 -6.44
CA SER A 195 -7.78 21.09 -6.86
C SER A 195 -8.83 21.55 -5.86
N ILE A 196 -8.58 21.34 -4.56
CA ILE A 196 -9.48 21.79 -3.49
C ILE A 196 -9.54 23.31 -3.44
N SER A 197 -8.40 23.99 -3.55
CA SER A 197 -8.34 25.46 -3.53
C SER A 197 -9.10 26.08 -4.70
N PHE A 198 -8.94 25.52 -5.90
CA PHE A 198 -9.66 25.96 -7.09
C PHE A 198 -11.16 25.71 -6.98
N GLY A 199 -11.56 24.52 -6.51
CA GLY A 199 -12.97 24.21 -6.28
C GLY A 199 -13.62 25.12 -5.24
N LEU A 200 -12.91 25.47 -4.16
CA LEU A 200 -13.39 26.45 -3.18
C LEU A 200 -13.51 27.85 -3.81
N TYR A 201 -12.54 28.27 -4.62
CA TYR A 201 -12.60 29.55 -5.31
C TYR A 201 -13.84 29.66 -6.20
N GLU A 202 -14.14 28.64 -7.01
CA GLU A 202 -15.32 28.62 -7.90
C GLU A 202 -16.66 28.61 -7.14
N ILE A 203 -16.68 28.11 -5.90
CA ILE A 203 -17.88 28.13 -5.05
C ILE A 203 -18.09 29.50 -4.39
N PHE A 204 -17.01 30.20 -4.01
CA PHE A 204 -17.08 31.44 -3.22
C PHE A 204 -16.97 32.72 -4.03
N VAL A 205 -16.47 32.67 -5.28
CA VAL A 205 -16.26 33.83 -6.17
C VAL A 205 -17.07 33.67 -7.44
#